data_AF-A0A927NRC2-F1
#
_entry.id   AF-A0A927NRC2-F1
#
_cell.length_a   1.000
_cell.length_b   1.000
_cell.length_c   1.000
_cell.angle_alpha   90.00
_cell.angle_beta   90.00
_cell.angle_gamma   90.00
#
_symmetry.space_group_name_H-M   'P 1'
#
loop_
_entity.id
_entity.type
_entity.pdbx_description
1 polymer ?
#
loop_
_entity_poly.entity_id
_entity_poly.type
_entity_poly.pdbx_seq_one_letter_code
_entity_poly.pdbx_strand_id
1 'polypeptide(L)'
;MKEVGDEIHFEVSGNGFLYNMVRIIVGTLVKVGQGKIPPEQVKEMIDQKRRSLGGKTMEPQGLYLKSVKYQEKFLPYLKMDKKAKK
;
A
#
# COMPACT_ATOMS: atom_id res chain seq x y z
N MET A 1 9.02 3.93 -3.21
CA MET A 1 8.79 3.71 -4.64
C MET A 1 10.09 3.19 -5.22
N LYS A 2 10.03 2.13 -6.02
CA LYS A 2 11.20 1.59 -6.72
C LYS A 2 10.84 1.40 -8.19
N GLU A 3 11.77 1.75 -9.06
CA GLU A 3 11.70 1.45 -10.49
C GLU A 3 12.36 0.10 -10.72
N VAL A 4 11.64 -0.81 -11.39
CA VAL A 4 12.08 -2.17 -11.68
C VAL A 4 11.84 -2.43 -13.17
N GLY A 5 12.84 -2.17 -13.99
CA GLY A 5 12.66 -2.15 -15.44
C GLY A 5 11.60 -1.11 -15.83
N ASP A 6 10.54 -1.56 -16.51
CA ASP A 6 9.42 -0.71 -16.94
C ASP A 6 8.29 -0.62 -15.89
N GLU A 7 8.50 -1.16 -14.69
CA GLU A 7 7.50 -1.17 -13.62
C GLU A 7 7.81 -0.16 -12.50
N ILE A 8 6.75 0.43 -11.95
CA ILE A 8 6.82 1.25 -10.74
C ILE A 8 6.21 0.50 -9.57
N HIS A 9 7.03 0.18 -8.57
CA HIS A 9 6.63 -0.57 -7.39
C HIS A 9 6.33 0.38 -6.23
N PHE A 10 5.09 0.32 -5.73
CA PHE A 10 4.65 1.01 -4.52
C PHE A 10 4.72 0.04 -3.33
N GLU A 11 5.44 0.45 -2.28
CA GLU A 11 5.47 -0.28 -1.01
C GLU A 11 4.78 0.58 0.06
N VAL A 12 3.71 0.05 0.65
CA VAL A 12 2.96 0.71 1.71
C VAL A 12 3.04 -0.17 2.96
N SER A 13 3.49 0.41 4.08
CA SER A 13 3.62 -0.27 5.36
C SER A 13 2.79 0.44 6.42
N GLY A 14 2.15 -0.31 7.30
CA GLY A 14 1.28 0.21 8.36
C GLY A 14 0.90 -0.88 9.36
N ASN A 15 0.31 -0.47 10.48
CA ASN A 15 -0.26 -1.37 11.49
C ASN A 15 -1.57 -2.02 11.01
N GLY A 16 -2.31 -1.34 10.14
CA GLY A 16 -3.54 -1.83 9.54
C GLY A 16 -3.98 -0.90 8.40
N PHE A 17 -4.83 -1.42 7.52
CA PHE A 17 -5.36 -0.68 6.39
C PHE A 17 -6.87 -0.82 6.33
N LEU A 18 -7.57 0.27 6.02
CA LEU A 18 -9.01 0.23 5.78
C LEU A 18 -9.31 -0.45 4.43
N TYR A 19 -10.57 -0.83 4.24
CA TYR A 19 -11.05 -1.43 3.00
C TYR A 19 -10.67 -0.55 1.79
N ASN A 20 -10.04 -1.18 0.79
CA ASN A 20 -9.47 -0.56 -0.41
C ASN A 20 -8.38 0.52 -0.19
N MET A 21 -7.99 0.86 1.04
CA MET A 21 -7.14 2.02 1.34
C MET A 21 -5.87 2.09 0.49
N VAL A 22 -5.11 0.98 0.40
CA VAL A 22 -3.86 0.94 -0.37
C VAL A 22 -4.12 1.19 -1.87
N ARG A 23 -5.14 0.55 -2.45
CA ARG A 23 -5.52 0.69 -3.87
C ARG A 23 -5.95 2.12 -4.20
N ILE A 24 -6.54 2.80 -3.23
CA ILE A 24 -6.99 4.19 -3.35
C ILE A 24 -5.81 5.14 -3.31
N ILE A 25 -4.89 4.94 -2.36
CA ILE A 25 -3.65 5.72 -2.25
C ILE A 25 -2.88 5.65 -3.58
N VAL A 26 -2.65 4.43 -4.09
CA VAL A 26 -1.96 4.24 -5.37
C VAL A 26 -2.72 4.91 -6.51
N GLY A 27 -4.05 4.80 -6.56
CA GLY A 27 -4.86 5.46 -7.59
C GLY A 27 -4.78 7.00 -7.55
N THR A 28 -4.65 7.59 -6.37
CA THR A 28 -4.39 9.04 -6.23
C THR A 28 -3.00 9.39 -6.73
N LEU A 29 -1.98 8.64 -6.30
CA LEU A 29 -0.58 8.89 -6.70
C LEU A 29 -0.36 8.76 -8.21
N VAL A 30 -1.05 7.82 -8.87
CA VAL A 30 -1.03 7.70 -10.33
C VAL A 30 -1.58 8.95 -11.01
N LYS A 31 -2.67 9.55 -10.49
CA LYS A 31 -3.18 10.82 -11.04
C LYS A 31 -2.19 11.97 -10.87
N VAL A 32 -1.49 12.03 -9.74
CA VAL A 32 -0.42 13.00 -9.49
C VAL A 32 0.73 12.80 -10.47
N GLY A 33 1.22 11.56 -10.63
CA GLY A 33 2.31 11.23 -11.54
C GLY A 33 1.97 11.48 -13.02
N GLN A 34 0.68 11.43 -13.39
CA GLN A 34 0.18 11.81 -14.71
C GLN A 34 -0.05 13.31 -14.89
N GLY A 35 0.20 14.14 -13.87
CA GLY A 35 -0.06 15.58 -13.89
C GLY A 35 -1.54 15.97 -13.90
N LYS A 36 -2.46 15.03 -13.63
CA LYS A 36 -3.91 15.28 -13.64
C LYS A 36 -4.41 16.01 -12.40
N ILE A 37 -3.68 15.89 -11.29
CA ILE A 37 -3.93 16.63 -10.05
C ILE A 37 -2.58 17.10 -9.49
N PRO A 38 -2.52 18.30 -8.89
CA PRO A 38 -1.30 18.78 -8.26
C PRO A 38 -1.01 18.01 -6.96
N PRO A 39 0.26 17.77 -6.60
CA PRO A 39 0.63 17.07 -5.36
C PRO A 39 0.01 17.68 -4.10
N GLU A 40 -0.15 19.01 -4.07
CA GLU A 40 -0.73 19.78 -2.96
C GLU A 40 -2.16 19.34 -2.65
N GLN A 41 -2.92 18.93 -3.68
CA GLN A 41 -4.29 18.46 -3.53
C GLN A 41 -4.36 17.18 -2.70
N VAL A 42 -3.31 16.34 -2.70
CA VAL A 42 -3.28 15.12 -1.86
C VAL A 42 -3.35 15.47 -0.38
N LYS A 43 -2.68 16.55 0.03
CA LYS A 43 -2.72 17.03 1.41
C LYS A 43 -4.13 17.49 1.77
N GLU A 44 -4.76 18.28 0.89
CA GLU A 44 -6.15 18.72 1.09
C GLU A 44 -7.13 17.55 1.21
N MET A 45 -6.97 16.49 0.39
CA MET A 45 -7.80 15.29 0.47
C MET A 45 -7.71 14.60 1.84
N ILE A 46 -6.50 14.53 2.40
CA ILE A 46 -6.24 13.95 3.72
C ILE A 46 -6.88 14.82 4.81
N ASP A 47 -6.66 16.14 4.75
CA ASP A 47 -7.17 17.10 5.73
C ASP A 47 -8.70 17.12 5.76
N GLN A 48 -9.36 16.99 4.60
CA GLN A 48 -10.82 16.94 4.50
C GLN A 48 -11.44 15.61 4.96
N LYS A 49 -10.65 14.53 5.09
CA LYS A 49 -11.12 13.19 5.49
C LYS A 49 -12.28 12.65 4.64
N ARG A 50 -12.44 13.13 3.40
CA ARG A 50 -13.54 12.73 2.50
C ARG A 50 -13.04 11.77 1.44
N ARG A 51 -13.52 10.53 1.53
CA ARG A 51 -13.15 9.45 0.59
C ARG A 51 -13.43 9.80 -0.87
N SER A 52 -14.51 10.54 -1.16
CA SER A 52 -14.92 10.92 -2.52
C SER A 52 -13.87 11.74 -3.27
N LEU A 53 -12.94 12.39 -2.57
CA LEU A 53 -11.90 13.22 -3.17
C LEU A 53 -10.69 12.40 -3.63
N GLY A 54 -10.47 11.22 -3.03
CA GLY A 54 -9.35 10.36 -3.39
C GLY A 54 -9.48 9.76 -4.79
N GLY A 55 -8.38 9.21 -5.29
CA GLY A 55 -8.31 8.54 -6.59
C GLY A 55 -9.29 7.37 -6.76
N LYS A 56 -9.39 6.93 -8.02
CA LYS A 56 -10.12 5.71 -8.39
C LYS A 56 -9.49 4.54 -7.62
N THR A 57 -10.32 3.59 -7.19
CA THR A 57 -9.83 2.33 -6.65
C THR A 57 -9.13 1.56 -7.78
N MET A 58 -7.81 1.40 -7.69
CA MET A 58 -7.03 0.65 -8.68
C MET A 58 -7.44 -0.83 -8.70
N GLU A 59 -7.19 -1.53 -9.79
CA GLU A 59 -7.49 -2.96 -9.91
C GLU A 59 -6.71 -3.82 -8.88
N PRO A 60 -7.26 -4.95 -8.41
CA PRO A 60 -6.68 -5.71 -7.30
C PRO A 60 -5.42 -6.51 -7.68
N GLN A 61 -5.26 -6.90 -8.95
CA GLN A 61 -4.16 -7.76 -9.41
C GLN A 61 -2.76 -7.17 -9.19
N GLY A 62 -2.64 -5.85 -9.04
CA GLY A 62 -1.36 -5.19 -8.74
C GLY A 62 -1.01 -5.13 -7.25
N LEU A 63 -1.89 -5.61 -6.35
CA LEU A 63 -1.68 -5.57 -4.92
C LEU A 63 -1.38 -6.97 -4.37
N TYR A 64 -0.27 -7.11 -3.65
CA TYR A 64 0.08 -8.32 -2.93
C TYR A 64 0.63 -8.01 -1.54
N LEU A 65 0.44 -8.94 -0.59
CA LEU A 65 1.01 -8.85 0.75
C LEU A 65 2.48 -9.26 0.70
N LYS A 66 3.39 -8.29 0.85
CA LYS A 66 4.83 -8.55 0.78
C LYS A 66 5.40 -9.18 2.05
N SER A 67 5.06 -8.65 3.23
CA SER A 67 5.53 -9.19 4.51
C SER A 67 4.67 -8.74 5.67
N VAL A 68 4.68 -9.53 6.76
CA VAL A 68 4.09 -9.17 8.05
C VAL A 68 5.19 -9.21 9.09
N LYS A 69 5.36 -8.11 9.84
CA LYS A 69 6.38 -7.98 10.88
C LYS A 69 5.78 -8.34 12.23
N TYR A 70 6.40 -9.30 12.91
CA TYR A 70 6.05 -9.69 14.28
C TYR A 70 7.15 -9.23 15.24
N GLN A 71 6.75 -8.95 16.48
CA GLN A 71 7.72 -8.65 17.55
C GLN A 71 8.60 -9.86 17.85
N GLU A 72 9.83 -9.62 18.31
CA GLU A 72 10.84 -10.67 18.53
C GLU A 72 10.36 -11.79 19.46
N LYS A 73 9.55 -11.46 20.47
CA LYS A 73 8.93 -12.43 21.40
C LYS A 73 8.09 -13.51 20.71
N PHE A 74 7.65 -13.28 19.47
CA PHE A 74 6.87 -14.23 18.68
C PHE A 74 7.73 -15.07 17.71
N LEU A 75 9.03 -14.77 17.55
CA LEU A 75 9.92 -15.51 16.66
C LEU A 75 10.06 -17.00 16.98
N PRO A 76 10.04 -17.46 18.25
CA PRO A 76 10.08 -18.89 18.54
C PRO A 76 8.95 -19.67 17.86
N TYR A 77 7.72 -19.12 17.86
CA TYR A 77 6.53 -19.75 17.27
C TYR A 77 6.59 -19.76 15.73
N LEU A 78 7.06 -18.68 15.11
CA LEU A 78 7.18 -18.57 13.64
C LEU A 78 8.23 -19.53 13.06
N LYS A 79 9.23 -19.92 13.85
CA LYS A 79 10.27 -20.89 13.44
C LYS A 79 9.78 -22.34 13.49
N MET A 80 8.72 -22.64 14.23
CA MET A 80 8.15 -24.00 14.32
C MET A 80 7.42 -24.39 13.03
N ASP A 81 6.66 -23.47 12.44
CA ASP A 81 5.93 -23.71 11.18
C ASP A 81 6.86 -24.02 9.99
N LYS A 82 8.07 -23.48 9.97
CA LYS A 82 9.03 -23.75 8.89
C LYS A 82 9.63 -25.15 8.95
N LYS A 83 9.61 -25.82 10.12
CA LYS A 83 10.11 -27.20 10.27
C LYS A 83 9.07 -28.28 9.92
N ALA A 84 7.78 -27.92 9.83
CA ALA A 84 6.69 -28.86 9.49
C ALA A 84 6.46 -29.03 7.98
N LYS A 85 7.22 -28.33 7.13
CA LYS A 85 7.19 -28.45 5.66
C LYS A 85 8.41 -29.21 5.08
N LYS A 86 8.95 -30.18 5.83
CA LYS A 86 9.99 -31.08 5.33
C LYS A 86 9.46 -32.51 5.23
#